data_AF-A0A419DWD1-F1
#
_entry.id   AF-A0A419DWD1-F1
#
_cell.length_a   1.000
_cell.length_b   1.000
_cell.length_c   1.000
_cell.angle_alpha   90.00
_cell.angle_beta   90.00
_cell.angle_gamma   90.00
#
_symmetry.space_group_name_H-M   'P 1'
#
loop_
_entity.id
_entity.type
_entity.pdbx_description
1 polymer ?
#
loop_
_entity_poly.entity_id
_entity_poly.type
_entity_poly.pdbx_seq_one_letter_code
_entity_poly.pdbx_strand_id
1 'polypeptide(L)'
;MDKKGAALVFGLLIIFVFMVMLGSFFLTTMNENNLSRRYVNSVKAFWLAEAGIAEGLYHLPLGTAGCIETNNCYDVNVSNLTGLYYQIDSTGTVTLPRLAGQDEVISRRLRAVAKTNAIDPSKFQYAIETTVHLVIRGSVDINPSDSKKEYSVLDFPDLFGYSKEDIRSFATNYYSDPAVDITPVDGITWVDVSPGNEFRIASDTWSGSGILVVAGDAQITGGTFSGIIYVIGELRLSGNPVINGTVLAESDTEIVEDTTMTGNVTLNYDIAAITDALSSLQFLHPEVVSWQEL
;
A
#
# COMPACT_ATOMS: atom_id res chain seq x y z
N MET A 1 21.60 22.46 86.00
CA MET A 1 21.03 22.72 84.66
C MET A 1 19.65 23.29 84.84
N ASP A 2 19.40 24.45 84.23
CA ASP A 2 18.10 25.11 84.28
C ASP A 2 17.10 24.30 83.42
N LYS A 3 16.01 23.82 84.04
CA LYS A 3 15.05 22.88 83.39
C LYS A 3 14.48 23.45 82.08
N LYS A 4 14.43 24.78 81.97
CA LYS A 4 13.97 25.51 80.78
C LYS A 4 14.96 25.42 79.61
N GLY A 5 16.26 25.44 79.89
CA GLY A 5 17.30 25.33 78.85
C GLY A 5 17.37 23.93 78.24
N ALA A 6 17.21 22.89 79.07
CA ALA A 6 17.15 21.51 78.59
C ALA A 6 15.95 21.26 77.66
N ALA A 7 14.76 21.81 78.00
CA ALA A 7 13.57 21.69 77.17
C ALA A 7 13.74 22.35 75.78
N LEU A 8 14.42 23.49 75.72
CA LEU A 8 14.68 24.19 74.46
C LEU A 8 15.64 23.43 73.55
N VAL A 9 16.71 22.86 74.10
CA VAL A 9 17.65 22.01 73.34
C VAL A 9 16.94 20.77 72.80
N PHE A 10 16.12 20.09 73.60
CA PHE A 10 15.34 18.95 73.14
C PHE A 10 14.32 19.31 72.06
N GLY A 11 13.62 20.44 72.20
CA GLY A 11 12.68 20.92 71.18
C GLY A 11 13.37 21.19 69.83
N LEU A 12 14.55 21.79 69.87
CA LEU A 12 15.34 22.10 68.67
C LEU A 12 15.87 20.82 67.99
N LEU A 13 16.27 19.82 68.79
CA LEU A 13 16.72 18.52 68.29
C LEU A 13 15.58 17.74 67.60
N ILE A 14 14.37 17.79 68.17
CA ILE A 14 13.18 17.19 67.56
C ILE A 14 12.84 17.85 66.22
N ILE A 15 12.87 19.20 66.15
CA ILE A 15 12.63 19.93 64.90
C ILE A 15 13.68 19.58 63.85
N PHE A 16 14.95 19.47 64.24
CA PHE A 16 16.02 19.08 63.33
C PHE A 16 15.80 17.68 62.74
N VAL A 17 15.43 16.70 63.58
CA VAL A 17 15.10 15.34 63.11
C VAL A 17 13.92 15.37 62.13
N PHE A 18 12.87 16.14 62.42
CA PHE A 18 11.74 16.28 61.50
C PHE A 18 12.12 16.95 60.18
N MET A 19 12.98 17.98 60.18
CA MET A 19 13.48 18.59 58.93
C MET A 19 14.24 17.59 58.06
N VAL A 20 15.10 16.76 58.67
CA VAL A 20 15.85 15.74 57.93
C VAL A 20 14.90 14.69 57.34
N MET A 21 13.91 14.23 58.10
CA MET A 21 12.91 13.28 57.60
C MET A 21 12.06 13.90 56.47
N LEU A 22 11.54 15.12 56.64
CA LEU A 22 10.75 15.82 55.62
C LEU A 22 11.55 16.08 54.35
N GLY A 23 12.83 16.46 54.49
CA GLY A 23 13.74 16.63 53.36
C GLY A 23 13.92 15.34 52.56
N SER A 24 14.06 14.19 53.24
CA SER A 24 14.13 12.89 52.57
C SER A 24 12.85 12.55 51.81
N PHE A 25 11.68 12.74 52.42
CA PHE A 25 10.39 12.47 51.75
C PHE A 25 10.18 13.35 50.53
N PHE A 26 10.56 14.63 50.61
CA PHE A 26 10.43 15.57 49.50
C PHE A 26 11.31 15.17 48.32
N LEU A 27 12.58 14.80 48.56
CA LEU A 27 13.49 14.34 47.51
C LEU A 27 13.01 13.06 46.83
N THR A 28 12.51 12.08 47.60
CA THR A 28 11.94 10.85 47.04
C THR A 28 10.73 11.17 46.15
N THR A 29 9.81 12.01 46.62
CA THR A 29 8.62 12.42 45.86
C THR A 29 8.97 13.14 44.55
N MET A 30 9.98 14.02 44.57
CA MET A 30 10.45 14.69 43.35
C MET A 30 11.06 13.70 42.35
N ASN A 31 11.85 12.73 42.83
CA ASN A 31 12.46 11.72 41.99
C ASN A 31 11.41 10.77 41.39
N GLU A 32 10.44 10.33 42.16
CA GLU A 32 9.32 9.50 41.69
C GLU A 32 8.49 10.23 40.64
N ASN A 33 8.19 11.51 40.84
CA ASN A 33 7.47 12.32 39.85
C ASN A 33 8.26 12.48 38.54
N ASN A 34 9.58 12.70 38.62
CA ASN A 34 10.42 12.82 37.44
C ASN A 34 10.56 11.48 36.69
N LEU A 35 10.71 10.38 37.43
CA LEU A 35 10.74 9.03 36.86
C LEU A 35 9.41 8.71 36.17
N SER A 36 8.28 9.00 36.82
CA SER A 36 6.94 8.80 36.29
C SER A 36 6.72 9.61 35.00
N ARG A 37 7.10 10.89 34.98
CA ARG A 37 7.03 11.72 33.76
C ARG A 37 7.87 11.16 32.63
N ARG A 38 9.11 10.74 32.90
CA ARG A 38 9.98 10.11 31.91
C ARG A 38 9.42 8.79 31.40
N TYR A 39 8.82 7.99 32.28
CA TYR A 39 8.16 6.76 31.91
C TYR A 39 6.97 7.03 30.97
N VAL A 40 6.08 7.97 31.32
CA VAL A 40 4.96 8.36 30.46
C VAL A 40 5.44 8.85 29.08
N ASN A 41 6.47 9.70 29.04
CA ASN A 41 6.99 10.20 27.76
C ASN A 41 7.74 9.13 26.96
N SER A 42 8.40 8.18 27.62
CA SER A 42 8.95 6.99 26.98
C SER A 42 7.85 6.14 26.34
N VAL A 43 6.74 5.92 27.05
CA VAL A 43 5.59 5.19 26.52
C VAL A 43 5.00 5.94 25.32
N LYS A 44 4.86 7.26 25.39
CA LYS A 44 4.44 8.08 24.23
C LYS A 44 5.37 7.94 23.03
N ALA A 45 6.69 8.01 23.24
CA ALA A 45 7.68 7.80 22.17
C ALA A 45 7.56 6.40 21.55
N PHE A 46 7.26 5.37 22.35
CA PHE A 46 6.98 4.03 21.86
C PHE A 46 5.73 3.99 20.96
N TRP A 47 4.60 4.55 21.41
CA TRP A 47 3.38 4.62 20.60
C TRP A 47 3.56 5.42 19.30
N LEU A 48 4.38 6.47 19.32
CA LEU A 48 4.73 7.22 18.11
C LEU A 48 5.53 6.36 17.13
N ALA A 49 6.47 5.54 17.62
CA ALA A 49 7.20 4.61 16.78
C ALA A 49 6.28 3.51 16.21
N GLU A 50 5.29 3.04 16.98
CA GLU A 50 4.29 2.08 16.45
C GLU A 50 3.41 2.70 15.37
N ALA A 51 2.95 3.94 15.59
CA ALA A 51 2.21 4.69 14.59
C ALA A 51 3.05 4.88 13.31
N GLY A 52 4.35 5.16 13.45
CA GLY A 52 5.25 5.22 12.32
C GLY A 52 5.42 3.88 11.60
N ILE A 53 5.44 2.73 12.29
CA ILE A 53 5.42 1.41 11.62
C ILE A 53 4.13 1.25 10.80
N ALA A 54 2.97 1.61 11.36
CA ALA A 54 1.69 1.51 10.64
C ALA A 54 1.67 2.40 9.38
N GLU A 55 2.15 3.64 9.50
CA GLU A 55 2.28 4.57 8.37
C GLU A 55 3.31 4.08 7.34
N GLY A 56 4.40 3.48 7.80
CA GLY A 56 5.42 2.87 6.94
C GLY A 56 4.90 1.67 6.15
N LEU A 57 4.02 0.86 6.74
CA LEU A 57 3.34 -0.24 6.04
C LEU A 57 2.43 0.27 4.93
N TYR A 58 1.67 1.34 5.20
CA TYR A 58 0.75 1.93 4.23
C TYR A 58 1.47 2.58 3.04
N HIS A 59 2.66 3.15 3.27
CA HIS A 59 3.42 3.89 2.25
C HIS A 59 4.55 3.07 1.61
N LEU A 60 4.60 1.74 1.81
CA LEU A 60 5.62 0.90 1.18
C LEU A 60 5.68 1.14 -0.35
N PRO A 61 6.89 1.17 -0.95
CA PRO A 61 8.21 0.94 -0.35
C PRO A 61 8.89 2.22 0.19
N LEU A 62 8.16 3.33 0.31
CA LEU A 62 8.71 4.63 0.66
C LEU A 62 8.67 4.87 2.18
N GLY A 63 9.69 5.57 2.69
CA GLY A 63 9.69 6.10 4.05
C GLY A 63 8.75 7.30 4.19
N THR A 64 8.36 7.59 5.43
CA THR A 64 7.49 8.73 5.75
C THR A 64 7.87 9.29 7.12
N ALA A 65 7.56 10.55 7.36
CA ALA A 65 7.76 11.19 8.64
C ALA A 65 6.55 12.07 8.94
N GLY A 66 6.19 12.18 10.21
CA GLY A 66 5.00 12.91 10.62
C GLY A 66 5.02 13.26 12.10
N CYS A 67 4.12 14.15 12.48
CA CYS A 67 3.95 14.56 13.86
C CYS A 67 2.46 14.56 14.21
N ILE A 68 2.11 13.94 15.34
CA ILE A 68 0.75 14.02 15.88
C ILE A 68 0.55 15.39 16.56
N GLU A 69 1.60 15.89 17.20
CA GLU A 69 1.67 17.22 17.80
C GLU A 69 3.04 17.83 17.53
N THR A 70 3.21 19.15 17.68
CA THR A 70 4.44 19.89 17.35
C THR A 70 5.74 19.26 17.89
N ASN A 71 5.65 18.53 19.01
CA ASN A 71 6.79 17.93 19.69
C ASN A 71 6.74 16.39 19.76
N ASN A 72 5.74 15.76 19.12
CA ASN A 72 5.49 14.33 19.18
C ASN A 72 5.51 13.79 17.75
N CYS A 73 6.67 13.35 17.31
CA CYS A 73 6.93 13.01 15.91
C CYS A 73 7.42 11.57 15.76
N TYR A 74 7.21 11.01 14.58
CA TYR A 74 7.80 9.76 14.13
C TYR A 74 8.56 10.00 12.83
N ASP A 75 9.62 9.22 12.65
CA ASP A 75 10.42 9.16 11.43
C ASP A 75 10.59 7.70 11.02
N VAL A 76 10.26 7.38 9.77
CA VAL A 76 10.19 6.01 9.26
C VAL A 76 11.11 5.86 8.08
N ASN A 77 12.06 4.94 8.21
CA ASN A 77 12.93 4.53 7.14
C ASN A 77 12.54 3.12 6.68
N VAL A 78 12.29 2.97 5.38
CA VAL A 78 11.97 1.71 4.75
C VAL A 78 13.13 1.28 3.86
N SER A 79 13.57 0.04 3.99
CA SER A 79 14.58 -0.55 3.12
C SER A 79 14.18 -1.95 2.65
N ASN A 80 14.51 -2.29 1.41
CA ASN A 80 14.34 -3.67 0.93
C ASN A 80 15.42 -4.54 1.56
N LEU A 81 15.00 -5.59 2.29
CA LEU A 81 15.90 -6.55 2.91
C LEU A 81 16.32 -7.60 1.88
N THR A 82 15.34 -8.30 1.33
CA THR A 82 15.50 -9.29 0.25
C THR A 82 14.16 -9.51 -0.46
N GLY A 83 14.11 -9.29 -1.77
CA GLY A 83 12.93 -9.59 -2.59
C GLY A 83 11.67 -8.94 -2.03
N LEU A 84 10.76 -9.76 -1.49
CA LEU A 84 9.46 -9.35 -0.94
C LEU A 84 9.50 -8.85 0.51
N TYR A 85 10.65 -8.90 1.17
CA TYR A 85 10.80 -8.49 2.57
C TYR A 85 11.33 -7.07 2.66
N TYR A 86 10.61 -6.22 3.37
CA TYR A 86 10.96 -4.83 3.64
C TYR A 86 11.18 -4.64 5.14
N GLN A 87 12.27 -4.00 5.52
CA GLN A 87 12.52 -3.55 6.89
C GLN A 87 11.95 -2.15 7.06
N ILE A 88 11.18 -1.95 8.11
CA ILE A 88 10.59 -0.67 8.50
C ILE A 88 11.17 -0.31 9.86
N ASP A 89 12.07 0.68 9.88
CA ASP A 89 12.64 1.24 11.10
C ASP A 89 11.91 2.54 11.43
N SER A 90 11.17 2.55 12.54
CA SER A 90 10.48 3.76 13.01
C SER A 90 11.10 4.29 14.30
N THR A 91 11.33 5.60 14.35
CA THR A 91 11.79 6.31 15.53
C THR A 91 10.73 7.29 15.99
N GLY A 92 10.11 7.02 17.14
CA GLY A 92 9.19 7.94 17.81
C GLY A 92 9.95 8.87 18.75
N THR A 93 9.61 10.15 18.74
CA THR A 93 10.30 11.22 19.47
C THR A 93 9.31 12.11 20.21
N VAL A 94 9.61 12.38 21.47
CA VAL A 94 8.87 13.33 22.33
C VAL A 94 9.83 14.40 22.81
N THR A 95 9.56 15.65 22.45
CA THR A 95 10.40 16.81 22.79
C THR A 95 9.73 17.65 23.88
N LEU A 96 10.39 17.76 25.03
CA LEU A 96 9.87 18.53 26.17
C LEU A 96 10.62 19.86 26.29
N PRO A 97 9.91 21.00 26.22
CA PRO A 97 10.55 22.29 26.43
C PRO A 97 11.01 22.42 27.87
N ARG A 98 12.30 22.69 28.09
CA ARG A 98 12.82 23.10 29.41
C ARG A 98 13.05 24.61 29.48
N LEU A 99 12.97 25.14 30.71
CA LEU A 99 13.11 26.57 31.06
C LEU A 99 14.48 27.23 30.72
N ALA A 100 15.35 26.57 29.96
CA ALA A 100 16.69 27.08 29.62
C ALA A 100 17.09 26.85 28.15
N GLY A 101 16.14 26.59 27.24
CA GLY A 101 16.42 26.39 25.81
C GLY A 101 17.14 25.08 25.47
N GLN A 102 17.20 24.13 26.41
CA GLN A 102 17.64 22.75 26.16
C GLN A 102 16.43 21.84 26.20
N ASP A 103 15.95 21.42 25.03
CA ASP A 103 14.83 20.49 24.96
C ASP A 103 15.27 19.09 25.40
N GLU A 104 14.46 18.44 26.24
CA GLU A 104 14.67 17.04 26.59
C GLU A 104 13.96 16.18 25.54
N VAL A 105 14.75 15.46 24.73
CA VAL A 105 14.24 14.55 23.71
C VAL A 105 14.27 13.13 24.28
N ILE A 106 13.10 12.48 24.28
CA ILE A 106 12.95 11.06 24.60
C ILE A 106 12.57 10.37 23.30
N SER A 107 13.37 9.37 22.91
CA SER A 107 13.12 8.59 21.70
C SER A 107 13.03 7.10 21.95
N ARG A 108 12.22 6.42 21.14
CA ARG A 108 12.11 4.96 21.06
C ARG A 108 12.20 4.53 19.61
N ARG A 109 12.85 3.40 19.38
CA ARG A 109 13.08 2.86 18.04
C ARG A 109 12.47 1.47 17.97
N LEU A 110 11.66 1.26 16.94
CA LEU A 110 11.07 -0.01 16.63
C LEU A 110 11.49 -0.44 15.24
N ARG A 111 11.58 -1.75 15.06
CA ARG A 111 11.81 -2.38 13.76
C ARG A 111 10.71 -3.38 13.50
N ALA A 112 10.07 -3.25 12.35
CA ALA A 112 9.22 -4.29 11.78
C ALA A 112 9.84 -4.83 10.49
N VAL A 113 9.56 -6.09 10.19
CA VAL A 113 9.79 -6.65 8.86
C VAL A 113 8.43 -6.96 8.26
N ALA A 114 8.15 -6.35 7.12
CA ALA A 114 6.94 -6.57 6.34
C ALA A 114 7.25 -7.49 5.16
N LYS A 115 6.35 -8.44 4.90
CA LYS A 115 6.38 -9.30 3.73
C LYS A 115 5.28 -8.85 2.78
N THR A 116 5.65 -8.59 1.53
CA THR A 116 4.73 -8.32 0.42
C THR A 116 4.36 -9.62 -0.29
N ASN A 117 3.28 -9.60 -1.07
CA ASN A 117 2.86 -10.76 -1.85
C ASN A 117 3.44 -10.69 -3.25
N ALA A 118 4.05 -11.78 -3.72
CA ALA A 118 4.34 -11.94 -5.15
C ALA A 118 3.18 -12.67 -5.81
N ILE A 119 2.72 -12.12 -6.91
CA ILE A 119 1.81 -12.82 -7.82
C ILE A 119 2.69 -13.47 -8.87
N ASP A 120 2.41 -14.74 -9.16
CA ASP A 120 3.16 -15.50 -10.15
C ASP A 120 2.73 -15.07 -11.57
N PRO A 121 3.60 -14.39 -12.34
CA PRO A 121 3.26 -13.94 -13.68
C PRO A 121 3.05 -15.12 -14.64
N SER A 122 3.52 -16.33 -14.32
CA SER A 122 3.32 -17.53 -15.15
C SER A 122 1.88 -18.05 -15.17
N LYS A 123 1.00 -17.49 -14.34
CA LYS A 123 -0.46 -17.72 -14.43
C LYS A 123 -1.08 -17.08 -15.68
N PHE A 124 -0.43 -16.07 -16.25
CA PHE A 124 -0.85 -15.40 -17.48
C PHE A 124 -0.06 -15.96 -18.65
N GLN A 125 -0.55 -17.00 -19.31
CA GLN A 125 0.24 -17.78 -20.28
C GLN A 125 0.04 -17.36 -21.74
N TYR A 126 -0.99 -16.55 -22.02
CA TYR A 126 -1.44 -16.23 -23.37
C TYR A 126 -1.54 -14.71 -23.55
N ALA A 127 -1.31 -14.22 -24.78
CA ALA A 127 -1.55 -12.84 -25.17
C ALA A 127 -3.04 -12.49 -25.08
N ILE A 128 -3.91 -13.45 -25.39
CA ILE A 128 -5.35 -13.34 -25.20
C ILE A 128 -5.95 -14.63 -24.63
N GLU A 129 -6.77 -14.49 -23.59
CA GLU A 129 -7.52 -15.60 -22.98
C GLU A 129 -8.98 -15.18 -22.76
N THR A 130 -9.94 -15.98 -23.21
CA THR A 130 -11.37 -15.68 -23.07
C THR A 130 -12.17 -16.88 -22.55
N THR A 131 -13.26 -16.61 -21.83
CA THR A 131 -14.22 -17.62 -21.37
C THR A 131 -15.14 -18.13 -22.49
N VAL A 132 -15.18 -17.45 -23.64
CA VAL A 132 -16.06 -17.76 -24.77
C VAL A 132 -15.26 -18.01 -26.06
N HIS A 133 -15.96 -18.10 -27.20
CA HIS A 133 -15.33 -18.22 -28.51
C HIS A 133 -14.67 -16.90 -28.94
N LEU A 134 -13.45 -16.97 -29.47
CA LEU A 134 -12.72 -15.81 -29.97
C LEU A 134 -12.89 -15.69 -31.50
N VAL A 135 -13.57 -14.63 -31.94
CA VAL A 135 -13.75 -14.37 -33.38
C VAL A 135 -12.64 -13.45 -33.89
N ILE A 136 -11.74 -14.01 -34.71
CA ILE A 136 -10.65 -13.25 -35.35
C ILE A 136 -10.99 -13.00 -36.82
N ARG A 137 -11.01 -11.73 -37.25
CA ARG A 137 -11.20 -11.32 -38.65
C ARG A 137 -10.16 -10.25 -39.04
N GLY A 138 -9.72 -10.25 -40.29
CA GLY A 138 -8.72 -9.28 -40.77
C GLY A 138 -7.28 -9.70 -40.49
N SER A 139 -6.38 -8.72 -40.37
CA SER A 139 -4.93 -8.88 -40.23
C SER A 139 -4.50 -8.77 -38.76
N VAL A 140 -5.08 -9.60 -37.91
CA VAL A 140 -4.72 -9.66 -36.48
C VAL A 140 -3.39 -10.42 -36.33
N ASP A 141 -2.42 -9.80 -35.66
CA ASP A 141 -1.13 -10.38 -35.33
C ASP A 141 -1.07 -10.71 -33.84
N ILE A 142 -0.82 -11.99 -33.52
CA ILE A 142 -0.68 -12.47 -32.14
C ILE A 142 0.71 -13.10 -32.03
N ASN A 143 1.52 -12.60 -31.10
CA ASN A 143 2.92 -12.99 -30.95
C ASN A 143 3.17 -13.54 -29.54
N PRO A 144 3.56 -14.82 -29.38
CA PRO A 144 3.67 -15.84 -30.42
C PRO A 144 2.30 -16.26 -30.98
N SER A 145 2.26 -16.85 -32.18
CA SER A 145 1.02 -17.15 -32.93
C SER A 145 0.05 -18.11 -32.23
N ASP A 146 0.56 -18.89 -31.29
CA ASP A 146 -0.19 -19.84 -30.43
C ASP A 146 -0.59 -19.23 -29.08
N SER A 147 -0.28 -17.95 -28.82
CA SER A 147 -0.55 -17.25 -27.57
C SER A 147 -2.01 -16.80 -27.44
N LYS A 148 -2.94 -17.74 -27.66
CA LYS A 148 -4.38 -17.53 -27.51
C LYS A 148 -5.05 -18.74 -26.88
N LYS A 149 -6.05 -18.51 -26.04
CA LYS A 149 -6.86 -19.57 -25.44
C LYS A 149 -8.33 -19.16 -25.32
N GLU A 150 -9.21 -20.06 -25.72
CA GLU A 150 -10.66 -19.90 -25.68
C GLU A 150 -11.27 -20.83 -24.64
N TYR A 151 -12.51 -20.54 -24.21
CA TYR A 151 -13.25 -21.34 -23.24
C TYR A 151 -12.49 -21.61 -21.93
N SER A 152 -11.72 -20.63 -21.48
CA SER A 152 -10.97 -20.75 -20.24
C SER A 152 -11.85 -20.55 -19.01
N VAL A 153 -11.37 -21.05 -17.88
CA VAL A 153 -11.93 -20.74 -16.56
C VAL A 153 -11.06 -19.65 -15.96
N LEU A 154 -11.52 -18.40 -16.06
CA LEU A 154 -10.83 -17.26 -15.49
C LEU A 154 -11.26 -17.07 -14.02
N ASP A 155 -10.43 -17.50 -13.08
CA ASP A 155 -10.64 -17.25 -11.65
C ASP A 155 -9.80 -16.04 -11.21
N PHE A 156 -10.47 -14.89 -11.05
CA PHE A 156 -9.79 -13.62 -10.75
C PHE A 156 -8.97 -13.68 -9.44
N PRO A 157 -9.52 -14.16 -8.30
CA PRO A 157 -8.74 -14.44 -7.10
C PRO A 157 -7.51 -15.33 -7.30
N ASP A 158 -7.59 -16.37 -8.14
CA ASP A 158 -6.42 -17.21 -8.40
C ASP A 158 -5.37 -16.45 -9.22
N LEU A 159 -5.79 -15.75 -10.28
CA LEU A 159 -4.88 -15.01 -11.17
C LEU A 159 -4.14 -13.88 -10.45
N PHE A 160 -4.87 -13.07 -9.69
CA PHE A 160 -4.33 -11.86 -9.08
C PHE A 160 -4.01 -12.01 -7.59
N GLY A 161 -4.39 -13.10 -6.94
CA GLY A 161 -4.20 -13.30 -5.49
C GLY A 161 -5.10 -12.44 -4.60
N TYR A 162 -6.00 -11.65 -5.19
CA TYR A 162 -6.89 -10.71 -4.51
C TYR A 162 -8.30 -10.79 -5.10
N SER A 163 -9.31 -10.43 -4.30
CA SER A 163 -10.66 -10.35 -4.84
C SER A 163 -10.81 -9.15 -5.78
N LYS A 164 -11.84 -9.20 -6.64
CA LYS A 164 -12.24 -8.07 -7.51
C LYS A 164 -12.48 -6.79 -6.70
N GLU A 165 -13.14 -6.91 -5.55
CA GLU A 165 -13.44 -5.78 -4.66
C GLU A 165 -12.17 -5.21 -4.02
N ASP A 166 -11.21 -6.04 -3.64
CA ASP A 166 -9.92 -5.57 -3.12
C ASP A 166 -9.19 -4.75 -4.18
N ILE A 167 -9.01 -5.29 -5.39
CA ILE A 167 -8.34 -4.58 -6.49
C ILE A 167 -9.06 -3.27 -6.85
N ARG A 168 -10.40 -3.27 -6.83
CA ARG A 168 -11.20 -2.06 -7.02
C ARG A 168 -10.94 -1.02 -5.93
N SER A 169 -10.95 -1.43 -4.66
CA SER A 169 -10.80 -0.52 -3.52
C SER A 169 -9.42 0.14 -3.44
N PHE A 170 -8.40 -0.51 -4.01
CA PHE A 170 -7.03 -0.02 -4.08
C PHE A 170 -6.59 0.43 -5.47
N ALA A 171 -7.53 0.63 -6.39
CA ALA A 171 -7.22 1.14 -7.70
C ALA A 171 -6.54 2.52 -7.59
N THR A 172 -5.38 2.65 -8.24
CA THR A 172 -4.68 3.93 -8.39
C THR A 172 -5.58 4.94 -9.11
N ASN A 173 -6.28 4.48 -10.14
CA ASN A 173 -7.23 5.26 -10.91
C ASN A 173 -8.58 4.55 -10.94
N TYR A 174 -9.65 5.26 -10.57
CA TYR A 174 -11.01 4.74 -10.59
C TYR A 174 -11.91 5.61 -11.46
N TYR A 175 -12.59 5.00 -12.41
CA TYR A 175 -13.50 5.67 -13.35
C TYR A 175 -14.87 4.99 -13.34
N SER A 176 -15.93 5.80 -13.48
CA SER A 176 -17.30 5.33 -13.64
C SER A 176 -17.89 5.98 -14.87
N ASP A 177 -18.32 5.16 -15.84
CA ASP A 177 -18.83 5.56 -17.16
C ASP A 177 -17.99 6.68 -17.81
N PRO A 178 -16.67 6.50 -17.95
CA PRO A 178 -15.84 7.58 -18.43
C PRO A 178 -16.08 7.88 -19.91
N ALA A 179 -15.61 9.06 -20.33
CA ALA A 179 -15.50 9.39 -21.75
C ALA A 179 -14.45 8.51 -22.46
N VAL A 180 -14.43 8.60 -23.80
CA VAL A 180 -13.45 7.92 -24.66
C VAL A 180 -12.02 8.41 -24.33
N ASP A 181 -11.04 7.50 -24.41
CA ASP A 181 -9.60 7.79 -24.26
C ASP A 181 -9.20 8.37 -22.88
N ILE A 182 -9.63 7.72 -21.79
CA ILE A 182 -9.24 8.12 -20.43
C ILE A 182 -7.73 8.16 -20.24
N THR A 183 -7.26 9.15 -19.49
CA THR A 183 -5.87 9.22 -19.02
C THR A 183 -5.87 9.87 -17.62
N PRO A 184 -4.97 9.46 -16.71
CA PRO A 184 -3.98 8.40 -16.86
C PRO A 184 -4.57 6.98 -16.75
N VAL A 185 -3.90 6.03 -17.39
CA VAL A 185 -4.10 4.59 -17.18
C VAL A 185 -2.72 4.00 -16.86
N ASP A 186 -2.42 3.99 -15.57
CA ASP A 186 -1.19 3.46 -14.97
C ASP A 186 -1.51 2.74 -13.65
N GLY A 187 -0.54 1.99 -13.11
CA GLY A 187 -0.69 1.24 -11.86
C GLY A 187 -1.84 0.25 -11.92
N ILE A 188 -2.83 0.41 -11.04
CA ILE A 188 -4.09 -0.34 -11.07
C ILE A 188 -5.19 0.64 -11.49
N THR A 189 -5.79 0.42 -12.65
CA THR A 189 -6.90 1.21 -13.16
C THR A 189 -8.18 0.37 -13.19
N TRP A 190 -9.22 0.84 -12.52
CA TRP A 190 -10.54 0.21 -12.49
C TRP A 190 -11.57 1.10 -13.20
N VAL A 191 -12.32 0.53 -14.14
CA VAL A 191 -13.37 1.20 -14.89
C VAL A 191 -14.69 0.47 -14.68
N ASP A 192 -15.65 1.11 -14.02
CA ASP A 192 -17.03 0.64 -13.96
C ASP A 192 -17.83 1.19 -15.14
N VAL A 193 -18.46 0.30 -15.90
CA VAL A 193 -19.32 0.65 -17.04
C VAL A 193 -20.74 0.23 -16.73
N SER A 194 -21.66 1.18 -16.76
CA SER A 194 -23.09 0.90 -16.56
C SER A 194 -23.65 0.04 -17.69
N PRO A 195 -24.65 -0.81 -17.42
CA PRO A 195 -25.27 -1.64 -18.46
C PRO A 195 -25.77 -0.81 -19.66
N GLY A 196 -25.37 -1.20 -20.87
CA GLY A 196 -25.71 -0.50 -22.12
C GLY A 196 -24.75 0.63 -22.52
N ASN A 197 -23.77 0.95 -21.68
CA ASN A 197 -22.60 1.75 -22.06
C ASN A 197 -21.44 0.83 -22.43
N GLU A 198 -20.41 1.41 -23.06
CA GLU A 198 -19.20 0.71 -23.45
C GLU A 198 -17.99 1.60 -23.12
N PHE A 199 -16.97 1.04 -22.50
CA PHE A 199 -15.67 1.71 -22.32
C PHE A 199 -14.92 1.74 -23.64
N ARG A 200 -14.38 2.90 -24.05
CA ARG A 200 -13.81 3.07 -25.39
C ARG A 200 -12.42 3.71 -25.36
N ILE A 201 -11.49 3.07 -26.06
CA ILE A 201 -10.17 3.63 -26.41
C ILE A 201 -10.12 3.67 -27.93
N ALA A 202 -10.00 4.86 -28.51
CA ALA A 202 -10.08 5.07 -29.94
C ALA A 202 -8.85 5.76 -30.56
N SER A 203 -8.13 6.57 -29.79
CA SER A 203 -7.00 7.34 -30.30
C SER A 203 -5.74 6.49 -30.49
N ASP A 204 -5.13 6.56 -31.68
CA ASP A 204 -3.85 5.91 -31.99
C ASP A 204 -2.68 6.46 -31.16
N THR A 205 -2.81 7.67 -30.58
CA THR A 205 -1.79 8.27 -29.71
C THR A 205 -2.03 7.98 -28.24
N TRP A 206 -3.10 7.26 -27.90
CA TRP A 206 -3.37 6.87 -26.52
C TRP A 206 -2.31 5.88 -26.05
N SER A 207 -1.87 6.03 -24.80
CA SER A 207 -0.93 5.10 -24.18
C SER A 207 -1.32 4.83 -22.74
N GLY A 208 -1.25 3.56 -22.32
CA GLY A 208 -1.45 3.16 -20.93
C GLY A 208 -0.52 2.02 -20.53
N SER A 209 -0.39 1.78 -19.23
CA SER A 209 0.37 0.67 -18.67
C SER A 209 -0.22 0.14 -17.37
N GLY A 210 0.29 -0.98 -16.88
CA GLY A 210 -0.13 -1.56 -15.60
C GLY A 210 -1.30 -2.53 -15.76
N ILE A 211 -2.26 -2.50 -14.83
CA ILE A 211 -3.44 -3.36 -14.81
C ILE A 211 -4.66 -2.52 -15.11
N LEU A 212 -5.35 -2.82 -16.20
CA LEU A 212 -6.64 -2.22 -16.56
C LEU A 212 -7.75 -3.24 -16.36
N VAL A 213 -8.62 -3.01 -15.39
CA VAL A 213 -9.83 -3.82 -15.18
C VAL A 213 -11.05 -3.02 -15.65
N VAL A 214 -11.81 -3.59 -16.56
CA VAL A 214 -13.08 -3.01 -17.05
C VAL A 214 -14.22 -3.89 -16.58
N ALA A 215 -15.04 -3.38 -15.67
CA ALA A 215 -16.26 -4.01 -15.21
C ALA A 215 -17.42 -3.59 -16.12
N GLY A 216 -17.57 -4.32 -17.23
CA GLY A 216 -18.55 -4.12 -18.29
C GLY A 216 -17.91 -4.22 -19.68
N ASP A 217 -18.63 -3.76 -20.70
CA ASP A 217 -18.20 -3.93 -22.11
C ASP A 217 -17.10 -2.94 -22.50
N ALA A 218 -16.17 -3.39 -23.34
CA ALA A 218 -15.01 -2.62 -23.77
C ALA A 218 -14.77 -2.71 -25.29
N GLN A 219 -14.52 -1.56 -25.92
CA GLN A 219 -14.06 -1.45 -27.30
C GLN A 219 -12.74 -0.69 -27.37
N ILE A 220 -11.71 -1.35 -27.90
CA ILE A 220 -10.38 -0.77 -28.09
C ILE A 220 -10.09 -0.78 -29.59
N THR A 221 -10.03 0.41 -30.20
CA THR A 221 -9.80 0.60 -31.64
C THR A 221 -8.42 1.15 -31.99
N GLY A 222 -7.67 1.64 -31.01
CA GLY A 222 -6.36 2.25 -31.20
C GLY A 222 -5.56 2.33 -29.90
N GLY A 223 -4.37 2.92 -29.98
CA GLY A 223 -3.49 3.17 -28.85
C GLY A 223 -2.52 2.04 -28.54
N THR A 224 -1.64 2.28 -27.57
CA THR A 224 -0.64 1.30 -27.09
C THR A 224 -0.84 1.01 -25.61
N PHE A 225 -0.91 -0.26 -25.23
CA PHE A 225 -1.00 -0.66 -23.83
C PHE A 225 0.14 -1.62 -23.46
N SER A 226 0.74 -1.44 -22.29
CA SER A 226 1.76 -2.36 -21.76
C SER A 226 1.37 -2.89 -20.37
N GLY A 227 0.94 -4.15 -20.29
CA GLY A 227 0.56 -4.80 -19.03
C GLY A 227 -0.60 -5.79 -19.17
N ILE A 228 -1.52 -5.77 -18.20
CA ILE A 228 -2.67 -6.70 -18.13
C ILE A 228 -3.96 -5.93 -18.40
N ILE A 229 -4.77 -6.39 -19.35
CA ILE A 229 -6.15 -5.91 -19.53
C ILE A 229 -7.10 -7.03 -19.12
N TYR A 230 -8.04 -6.76 -18.23
CA TYR A 230 -9.06 -7.71 -17.78
C TYR A 230 -10.46 -7.10 -17.99
N VAL A 231 -11.26 -7.68 -18.87
CA VAL A 231 -12.61 -7.20 -19.19
C VAL A 231 -13.64 -8.18 -18.64
N ILE A 232 -14.59 -7.69 -17.85
CA ILE A 232 -15.71 -8.42 -17.28
C ILE A 232 -16.96 -8.05 -18.08
N GLY A 233 -17.07 -8.59 -19.29
CA GLY A 233 -18.09 -8.19 -20.26
C GLY A 233 -17.69 -8.55 -21.70
N GLU A 234 -18.31 -7.88 -22.66
CA GLU A 234 -17.98 -8.01 -24.09
C GLU A 234 -16.66 -7.29 -24.40
N LEU A 235 -15.75 -7.93 -25.13
CA LEU A 235 -14.49 -7.32 -25.58
C LEU A 235 -14.43 -7.23 -27.11
N ARG A 236 -14.26 -6.00 -27.61
CA ARG A 236 -14.09 -5.71 -29.04
C ARG A 236 -12.77 -5.02 -29.31
N LEU A 237 -11.82 -5.75 -29.85
CA LEU A 237 -10.59 -5.18 -30.40
C LEU A 237 -10.79 -4.92 -31.90
N SER A 238 -10.60 -3.69 -32.35
CA SER A 238 -10.69 -3.34 -33.78
C SER A 238 -9.62 -2.32 -34.17
N GLY A 239 -9.53 -1.89 -35.43
CA GLY A 239 -8.59 -0.83 -35.81
C GLY A 239 -7.12 -1.24 -35.73
N ASN A 240 -6.27 -0.46 -35.05
CA ASN A 240 -4.81 -0.69 -34.97
C ASN A 240 -4.20 -0.63 -33.54
N PRO A 241 -4.83 -1.19 -32.49
CA PRO A 241 -4.25 -1.17 -31.15
C PRO A 241 -3.05 -2.11 -31.06
N VAL A 242 -2.07 -1.70 -30.25
CA VAL A 242 -0.88 -2.49 -29.94
C VAL A 242 -0.87 -2.78 -28.44
N ILE A 243 -0.94 -4.05 -28.08
CA ILE A 243 -0.99 -4.48 -26.67
C ILE A 243 0.22 -5.37 -26.40
N ASN A 244 1.07 -4.96 -25.46
CA ASN A 244 2.23 -5.71 -24.99
C ASN A 244 1.93 -6.24 -23.58
N GLY A 245 1.68 -7.54 -23.47
CA GLY A 245 1.30 -8.20 -22.23
C GLY A 245 0.19 -9.23 -22.45
N THR A 246 -0.91 -9.13 -21.71
CA THR A 246 -2.01 -10.11 -21.77
C THR A 246 -3.37 -9.43 -21.71
N VAL A 247 -4.33 -10.01 -22.42
CA VAL A 247 -5.73 -9.58 -22.44
C VAL A 247 -6.61 -10.74 -21.99
N LEU A 248 -7.41 -10.52 -20.96
CA LEU A 248 -8.35 -11.49 -20.44
C LEU A 248 -9.77 -10.96 -20.61
N ALA A 249 -10.67 -11.79 -21.13
CA ALA A 249 -12.08 -11.46 -21.29
C ALA A 249 -12.95 -12.51 -20.59
N GLU A 250 -13.66 -12.09 -19.55
CA GLU A 250 -14.67 -12.86 -18.84
C GLU A 250 -16.04 -12.39 -19.31
N SER A 251 -16.59 -13.09 -20.31
CA SER A 251 -17.93 -12.83 -20.85
C SER A 251 -18.92 -13.88 -20.37
N ASP A 252 -20.23 -13.56 -20.43
CA ASP A 252 -21.29 -14.49 -20.07
C ASP A 252 -21.36 -15.64 -21.09
N THR A 253 -21.46 -16.86 -20.60
CA THR A 253 -21.46 -18.09 -21.41
C THR A 253 -22.69 -18.25 -22.31
N GLU A 254 -23.74 -17.45 -22.12
CA GLU A 254 -24.97 -17.53 -22.92
C GLU A 254 -24.85 -16.87 -24.31
N ILE A 255 -23.84 -16.02 -24.54
CA ILE A 255 -23.65 -15.34 -25.83
C ILE A 255 -22.42 -15.92 -26.56
N VAL A 256 -22.63 -16.32 -27.80
CA VAL A 256 -21.69 -17.18 -28.56
C VAL A 256 -20.53 -16.38 -29.19
N GLU A 257 -20.58 -15.04 -29.22
CA GLU A 257 -19.58 -14.19 -29.92
C GLU A 257 -19.19 -12.91 -29.15
N ASP A 258 -18.93 -12.99 -27.84
CA ASP A 258 -18.63 -11.79 -27.02
C ASP A 258 -17.18 -11.29 -27.08
N THR A 259 -16.24 -12.08 -27.62
CA THR A 259 -14.86 -11.61 -27.82
C THR A 259 -14.53 -11.56 -29.31
N THR A 260 -14.37 -10.34 -29.84
CA THR A 260 -14.09 -10.13 -31.26
C THR A 260 -12.82 -9.32 -31.49
N MET A 261 -12.02 -9.76 -32.46
CA MET A 261 -10.83 -9.06 -32.93
C MET A 261 -10.96 -8.82 -34.43
N THR A 262 -10.91 -7.56 -34.85
CA THR A 262 -11.05 -7.15 -36.25
C THR A 262 -9.99 -6.13 -36.66
N GLY A 263 -9.70 -5.95 -37.96
CA GLY A 263 -8.75 -4.93 -38.42
C GLY A 263 -7.28 -5.39 -38.36
N ASN A 264 -6.37 -4.53 -37.87
CA ASN A 264 -4.93 -4.77 -37.77
C ASN A 264 -4.45 -4.70 -36.30
N VAL A 265 -5.09 -5.47 -35.43
CA VAL A 265 -4.72 -5.55 -34.00
C VAL A 265 -3.38 -6.28 -33.85
N THR A 266 -2.48 -5.76 -33.01
CA THR A 266 -1.24 -6.44 -32.62
C THR A 266 -1.27 -6.78 -31.13
N LEU A 267 -1.20 -8.06 -30.80
CA LEU A 267 -1.02 -8.56 -29.44
C LEU A 267 0.36 -9.20 -29.30
N ASN A 268 1.22 -8.65 -28.47
CA ASN A 268 2.51 -9.22 -28.14
C ASN A 268 2.47 -9.72 -26.70
N TYR A 269 2.54 -11.02 -26.50
CA TYR A 269 2.74 -11.59 -25.19
C TYR A 269 4.08 -11.13 -24.61
N ASP A 270 4.03 -10.36 -23.54
CA ASP A 270 5.21 -9.79 -22.88
C ASP A 270 5.16 -10.06 -21.38
N ILE A 271 5.93 -11.07 -20.96
CA ILE A 271 6.05 -11.47 -19.55
C ILE A 271 6.68 -10.37 -18.69
N ALA A 272 7.53 -9.52 -19.25
CA ALA A 272 8.14 -8.41 -18.51
C ALA A 272 7.07 -7.34 -18.22
N ALA A 273 6.26 -6.97 -19.22
CA ALA A 273 5.14 -6.04 -19.03
C ALA A 273 4.11 -6.56 -18.01
N ILE A 274 3.81 -7.87 -18.04
CA ILE A 274 2.93 -8.53 -17.05
C ILE A 274 3.56 -8.47 -15.65
N THR A 275 4.85 -8.80 -15.52
CA THR A 275 5.56 -8.75 -14.23
C THR A 275 5.58 -7.33 -13.66
N ASP A 276 5.85 -6.34 -14.49
CA ASP A 276 5.85 -4.93 -14.10
C ASP A 276 4.46 -4.48 -13.64
N ALA A 277 3.40 -4.87 -14.35
CA ALA A 277 2.02 -4.59 -13.95
C ALA A 277 1.66 -5.24 -12.60
N LEU A 278 2.03 -6.50 -12.38
CA LEU A 278 1.78 -7.21 -11.12
C LEU A 278 2.58 -6.64 -9.94
N SER A 279 3.69 -5.96 -10.19
CA SER A 279 4.49 -5.31 -9.14
C SER A 279 3.71 -4.23 -8.38
N SER A 280 2.64 -3.67 -8.96
CA SER A 280 1.75 -2.73 -8.27
C SER A 280 0.88 -3.41 -7.20
N LEU A 281 0.56 -4.70 -7.39
CA LEU A 281 -0.29 -5.45 -6.46
C LEU A 281 0.46 -5.99 -5.23
N GLN A 282 1.79 -6.01 -5.26
CA GLN A 282 2.58 -6.57 -4.16
C GLN A 282 2.41 -5.80 -2.83
N PHE A 283 2.02 -4.52 -2.93
CA PHE A 283 1.89 -3.61 -1.79
C PHE A 283 0.48 -3.50 -1.21
N LEU A 284 -0.52 -4.22 -1.75
CA LEU A 284 -1.92 -4.08 -1.30
C LEU A 284 -2.14 -4.55 0.15
N HIS A 285 -1.46 -5.63 0.55
CA HIS A 285 -1.60 -6.20 1.89
C HIS A 285 -0.26 -6.71 2.44
N PRO A 286 0.66 -5.82 2.82
CA PRO A 286 1.90 -6.23 3.47
C PRO A 286 1.60 -6.83 4.84
N GLU A 287 2.17 -8.00 5.13
CA GLU A 287 2.03 -8.69 6.41
C GLU A 287 3.27 -8.43 7.28
N VAL A 288 3.08 -8.01 8.53
CA VAL A 288 4.19 -7.91 9.49
C VAL A 288 4.59 -9.30 9.96
N VAL A 289 5.79 -9.74 9.58
CA VAL A 289 6.31 -11.08 9.91
C VAL A 289 7.26 -11.06 11.11
N SER A 290 7.78 -9.89 11.48
CA SER A 290 8.65 -9.71 12.65
C SER A 290 8.50 -8.30 13.20
N TRP A 291 8.61 -8.17 14.51
CA TRP A 291 8.55 -6.91 15.23
C TRP A 291 9.49 -6.96 16.43
N GLN A 292 10.29 -5.90 16.64
CA GLN A 292 11.16 -5.78 17.79
C GLN A 292 11.40 -4.31 18.19
N GLU A 293 11.58 -4.08 19.49
CA GLU A 293 12.12 -2.83 20.01
C GLU A 293 13.66 -2.87 20.01
N LEU A 294 14.30 -1.75 19.63
CA LEU A 294 15.76 -1.60 19.49
C LEU A 294 16.39 -0.83 20.66
#